data_AF-A0A661DKY3-F1
#
_entry.id   AF-A0A661DKY3-F1
#
_cell.length_a   1.000
_cell.length_b   1.000
_cell.length_c   1.000
_cell.angle_alpha   90.00
_cell.angle_beta   90.00
_cell.angle_gamma   90.00
#
_symmetry.space_group_name_H-M   'P 1'
#
loop_
_entity.id
_entity.type
_entity.pdbx_description
1 polymer ?
#
loop_
_entity_poly.entity_id
_entity_poly.type
_entity_poly.pdbx_seq_one_letter_code
_entity_poly.pdbx_strand_id
1 'polypeptide(L)'
;MISTFTCLHCGCTFPCNPRVKDQKYCNTKECRRASRRAWKKKKRTINKTYRQQCLNHQKRWRENRPAHEYQKEYRERNPDYERRNRELQFERNKKRKKEQDPMIVKRNTLSVQPNDDGMSGGTYVLMQVKDGKIVKRNTFMVRMQVLSEESMILDQNGA
;
A
#
# COMPACT_ATOMS: atom_id res chain seq x y z
N MET A 1 17.46 35.88 -36.50
CA MET A 1 17.27 35.73 -35.04
C MET A 1 17.34 34.25 -34.70
N ILE A 2 18.15 33.85 -33.72
CA ILE A 2 18.20 32.46 -33.28
C ILE A 2 16.94 32.21 -32.43
N SER A 3 16.03 31.39 -32.93
CA SER A 3 14.86 30.98 -32.14
C SER A 3 15.32 30.14 -30.94
N THR A 4 14.68 30.33 -29.80
CA THR A 4 14.99 29.62 -28.55
C THR A 4 13.78 28.82 -28.09
N PHE A 5 14.00 27.68 -27.43
CA PHE A 5 12.95 26.85 -26.85
C PHE A 5 13.27 26.47 -25.40
N THR A 6 12.22 26.17 -24.64
CA THR A 6 12.33 25.68 -23.26
C THR A 6 12.21 24.16 -23.23
N CYS A 7 13.17 23.49 -22.58
CA CYS A 7 13.16 22.03 -22.48
C CYS A 7 12.08 21.54 -21.51
N LEU A 8 11.20 20.65 -21.96
CA LEU A 8 10.12 20.09 -21.14
C LEU A 8 10.59 19.20 -19.97
N HIS A 9 11.86 18.79 -19.93
CA HIS A 9 12.38 17.95 -18.86
C HIS A 9 13.19 18.74 -17.81
N CYS A 10 14.15 19.55 -18.25
CA CYS A 10 15.01 20.29 -17.33
C CYS A 10 14.59 21.75 -17.11
N GLY A 11 13.62 22.27 -17.86
CA GLY A 11 13.14 23.64 -17.73
C GLY A 11 14.09 24.73 -18.27
N CYS A 12 15.35 24.39 -18.59
CA CYS A 12 16.29 25.36 -19.14
C CYS A 12 15.94 25.76 -20.59
N THR A 13 16.29 27.00 -20.96
CA THR A 13 16.17 27.56 -22.32
C THR A 13 17.42 27.25 -23.15
N PHE A 14 17.21 26.85 -24.41
CA PHE A 14 18.28 26.53 -25.35
C PHE A 14 18.02 27.15 -26.72
N PRO A 15 19.06 27.41 -27.52
CA PRO A 15 18.88 27.73 -28.93
C PRO A 15 18.25 26.54 -29.66
N CYS A 16 17.25 26.80 -30.50
CA CYS A 16 16.62 25.80 -31.36
C CYS A 16 17.65 25.29 -32.37
N ASN A 17 17.69 23.97 -32.57
CA ASN A 17 18.42 23.39 -33.69
C ASN A 17 17.61 23.62 -34.98
N PRO A 18 18.15 24.34 -35.98
CA PRO A 18 17.43 24.63 -37.23
C PRO A 18 16.98 23.37 -37.99
N ARG A 19 17.65 22.22 -37.78
CA ARG A 19 17.32 20.95 -38.43
C ARG A 19 16.14 20.21 -37.77
N VAL A 20 15.73 20.62 -36.57
CA VAL A 20 14.70 19.93 -35.78
C VAL A 20 13.49 20.84 -35.62
N LYS A 21 12.45 20.56 -36.39
CA LYS A 21 11.15 21.21 -36.22
C LYS A 21 10.56 20.86 -34.85
N ASP A 22 10.00 21.83 -34.15
CA ASP A 22 9.32 21.70 -32.86
C ASP A 22 10.15 21.00 -31.78
N GLN A 23 11.40 21.45 -31.59
CA GLN A 23 12.27 20.91 -30.55
C GLN A 23 11.69 21.11 -29.15
N LYS A 24 11.38 20.01 -28.46
CA LYS A 24 10.78 20.01 -27.09
C LYS A 24 11.75 19.65 -25.97
N TYR A 25 12.86 19.02 -26.32
CA TYR A 25 13.85 18.54 -25.37
C TYR A 25 15.24 19.00 -25.81
N CYS A 26 16.09 19.33 -24.84
CA CYS A 26 17.48 19.64 -25.11
C CYS A 26 18.31 18.39 -25.38
N ASN A 27 19.53 18.60 -25.85
CA ASN A 27 20.42 17.51 -26.28
C ASN A 27 21.12 16.79 -25.11
N THR A 28 20.84 17.14 -23.86
CA THR A 28 21.44 16.47 -22.70
C THR A 28 20.99 15.01 -22.63
N LYS A 29 21.85 14.13 -22.12
CA LYS A 29 21.60 12.68 -22.04
C LYS A 29 20.32 12.36 -21.28
N GLU A 30 20.06 13.08 -20.19
CA GLU A 30 18.88 12.90 -19.35
C GLU A 30 17.60 13.34 -20.05
N CYS A 31 17.61 14.52 -20.68
CA CYS A 31 16.43 15.03 -21.40
C CYS A 31 16.10 14.17 -22.62
N ARG A 32 17.11 13.63 -23.32
CA ARG A 32 16.88 12.64 -24.40
C ARG A 32 16.31 11.31 -23.88
N ARG A 33 16.71 10.87 -22.68
CA ARG A 33 16.11 9.69 -22.03
C ARG A 33 14.66 9.96 -21.65
N ALA A 34 14.36 11.14 -21.12
CA ALA A 34 13.00 11.56 -20.79
C ALA A 34 12.10 11.64 -22.03
N SER A 35 12.59 12.25 -23.11
CA SER A 35 11.90 12.31 -24.41
C SER A 35 11.54 10.90 -24.91
N ARG A 36 12.50 9.98 -24.91
CA ARG A 36 12.25 8.57 -25.27
C ARG A 36 11.23 7.89 -24.37
N ARG A 37 11.25 8.15 -23.05
CA ARG A 37 10.26 7.61 -22.10
C ARG A 37 8.86 8.15 -22.41
N ALA A 38 8.73 9.46 -22.64
CA ALA A 38 7.45 10.10 -22.98
C ALA A 38 6.87 9.55 -24.28
N TRP A 39 7.71 9.41 -25.31
CA TRP A 39 7.30 8.79 -26.58
C TRP A 39 6.86 7.34 -26.39
N LYS A 40 7.64 6.51 -25.67
CA LYS A 40 7.27 5.12 -25.39
C LYS A 40 5.94 5.02 -24.65
N LYS A 41 5.72 5.89 -23.64
CA LYS A 41 4.45 5.97 -22.90
C LYS A 41 3.28 6.28 -23.84
N LYS A 42 3.38 7.36 -24.62
CA LYS A 42 2.36 7.75 -25.60
C LYS A 42 2.08 6.63 -26.60
N LYS A 43 3.12 6.01 -27.16
CA LYS A 43 3.00 4.92 -28.12
C LYS A 43 2.32 3.69 -27.51
N ARG A 44 2.65 3.33 -26.27
CA ARG A 44 2.01 2.22 -25.54
C ARG A 44 0.54 2.48 -25.21
N THR A 45 0.15 3.74 -25.00
CA THR A 45 -1.26 4.11 -24.75
C THR A 45 -2.09 4.06 -26.03
N ILE A 46 -1.57 4.62 -27.13
CA ILE A 46 -2.32 4.74 -28.39
C ILE A 46 -2.36 3.43 -29.16
N ASN A 47 -1.23 2.73 -29.24
CA ASN A 47 -1.09 1.56 -30.12
C ASN A 47 -1.22 0.25 -29.32
N LYS A 48 -2.36 -0.44 -29.52
CA LYS A 48 -2.66 -1.74 -28.89
C LYS A 48 -1.68 -2.85 -29.30
N THR A 49 -1.29 -2.94 -30.57
CA THR A 49 -0.35 -3.98 -31.04
C THR A 49 1.04 -3.78 -30.44
N TYR A 50 1.52 -2.54 -30.40
CA TYR A 50 2.78 -2.19 -29.72
C TYR A 50 2.74 -2.52 -28.23
N ARG A 51 1.61 -2.24 -27.55
CA ARG A 51 1.42 -2.62 -26.14
C ARG A 51 1.52 -4.14 -25.95
N GLN A 52 0.86 -4.92 -26.81
CA GLN A 52 0.88 -6.38 -26.72
C GLN A 52 2.28 -6.94 -26.97
N GLN A 53 2.99 -6.42 -27.97
CA GLN A 53 4.39 -6.80 -28.25
C GLN A 53 5.29 -6.55 -27.03
N CYS A 54 5.13 -5.40 -26.35
CA CYS A 54 5.88 -5.11 -25.13
C CYS A 54 5.58 -6.11 -24.00
N LEU A 55 4.31 -6.50 -23.83
CA LEU A 55 3.91 -7.48 -22.82
C LEU A 55 4.46 -8.88 -23.14
N ASN A 56 4.39 -9.30 -24.40
CA ASN A 56 4.93 -10.58 -24.84
C ASN A 56 6.44 -10.64 -24.64
N HIS A 57 7.17 -9.57 -24.97
CA HIS A 57 8.60 -9.48 -24.70
C HIS A 57 8.90 -9.58 -23.20
N GLN A 58 8.14 -8.87 -22.35
CA GLN A 58 8.30 -8.95 -20.90
C GLN A 58 7.99 -10.35 -20.36
N LYS A 59 6.98 -11.04 -20.92
CA LYS A 59 6.63 -12.41 -20.55
C LYS A 59 7.77 -13.37 -20.88
N ARG A 60 8.25 -13.37 -22.13
CA ARG A 60 9.39 -14.19 -22.59
C ARG A 60 10.64 -13.94 -21.76
N TRP A 61 10.92 -12.69 -21.42
CA TRP A 61 12.07 -12.35 -20.58
C TRP A 61 11.96 -12.96 -19.17
N ARG A 62 10.76 -12.99 -18.58
CA ARG A 62 10.54 -13.62 -17.26
C ARG A 62 10.52 -15.14 -17.31
N GLU A 63 10.05 -15.73 -18.41
CA GLU A 63 10.09 -17.19 -18.61
C GLU A 63 11.54 -17.70 -18.63
N ASN A 64 12.45 -16.96 -19.27
CA ASN A 64 13.85 -17.35 -19.42
C ASN A 64 14.78 -16.93 -18.28
N ARG A 65 14.29 -16.17 -17.28
CA ARG A 65 15.12 -15.66 -16.18
C ARG A 65 14.37 -15.73 -14.84
N PRO A 66 14.77 -16.64 -13.93
CA PRO A 66 14.20 -16.71 -12.60
C PRO A 66 14.30 -15.35 -11.90
N ALA A 67 13.15 -14.86 -11.41
CA ALA A 67 13.06 -13.51 -10.86
C ALA A 67 13.95 -13.32 -9.62
N HIS A 68 14.14 -14.36 -8.81
CA HIS A 68 14.93 -14.31 -7.58
C HIS A 68 16.42 -14.15 -7.87
N GLU A 69 16.99 -14.98 -8.74
CA GLU A 69 18.38 -14.90 -9.21
C GLU A 69 18.67 -13.54 -9.83
N TYR A 70 17.83 -13.11 -10.78
CA TYR A 70 17.99 -11.81 -11.42
C TYR A 70 18.01 -10.65 -10.40
N GLN A 71 17.08 -10.66 -9.43
CA GLN A 71 17.02 -9.60 -8.43
C GLN A 71 18.25 -9.59 -7.52
N LYS A 72 18.76 -10.77 -7.15
CA LYS A 72 19.99 -10.91 -6.35
C LYS A 72 21.18 -10.34 -7.12
N GLU A 73 21.45 -10.84 -8.32
CA GLU A 73 22.56 -10.36 -9.16
C GLU A 73 22.45 -8.86 -9.48
N TYR A 74 21.22 -8.36 -9.67
CA TYR A 74 21.01 -6.95 -9.99
C TYR A 74 21.37 -6.05 -8.80
N ARG A 75 20.98 -6.44 -7.57
CA ARG A 75 21.33 -5.71 -6.34
C ARG A 75 22.83 -5.76 -6.08
N GLU A 76 23.44 -6.93 -6.21
CA GLU A 76 24.90 -7.12 -6.06
C GLU A 76 25.69 -6.22 -7.04
N ARG A 77 25.26 -6.15 -8.30
CA ARG A 77 25.91 -5.27 -9.30
C ARG A 77 25.60 -3.78 -9.13
N ASN A 78 24.58 -3.41 -8.36
CA ASN A 78 24.13 -2.02 -8.23
C ASN A 78 23.91 -1.65 -6.75
N PRO A 79 24.97 -1.64 -5.92
CA PRO A 79 24.85 -1.39 -4.49
C PRO A 79 24.32 0.02 -4.17
N ASP A 80 24.69 1.03 -4.97
CA ASP A 80 24.18 2.40 -4.80
C ASP A 80 22.66 2.49 -5.06
N TYR A 81 22.15 1.74 -6.03
CA TYR A 81 20.72 1.65 -6.31
C TYR A 81 19.98 1.03 -5.12
N GLU A 82 20.55 -0.02 -4.52
CA GLU A 82 19.96 -0.65 -3.35
C GLU A 82 19.92 0.30 -2.15
N ARG A 83 21.06 0.94 -1.82
CA ARG A 83 21.17 1.90 -0.71
C ARG A 83 20.13 3.01 -0.82
N ARG A 84 20.08 3.69 -1.97
CA ARG A 84 19.11 4.76 -2.24
C ARG A 84 17.66 4.27 -2.11
N ASN A 85 17.35 3.07 -2.62
CA ASN A 85 15.98 2.55 -2.51
C ASN A 85 15.60 2.19 -1.08
N ARG A 86 16.54 1.71 -0.26
CA ARG A 86 16.32 1.46 1.17
C ARG A 86 16.02 2.77 1.91
N GLU A 87 16.78 3.83 1.67
CA GLU A 87 16.53 5.16 2.24
C GLU A 87 15.15 5.70 1.84
N LEU A 88 14.81 5.64 0.55
CA LEU A 88 13.50 6.07 0.07
C LEU A 88 12.35 5.21 0.64
N GLN A 89 12.59 3.93 0.88
CA GLN A 89 11.60 3.05 1.51
C GLN A 89 11.40 3.43 2.98
N PHE A 90 12.47 3.77 3.70
CA PHE A 90 12.40 4.27 5.06
C PHE A 90 11.56 5.54 5.14
N GLU A 91 11.82 6.52 4.27
CA GLU A 91 11.04 7.76 4.22
C GLU A 91 9.56 7.52 3.88
N ARG A 92 9.26 6.61 2.95
CA ARG A 92 7.87 6.20 2.65
C ARG A 92 7.19 5.55 3.84
N ASN A 93 7.89 4.69 4.57
CA ASN A 93 7.35 4.04 5.76
C ASN A 93 7.12 5.05 6.90
N LYS A 94 8.04 6.01 7.07
CA LYS A 94 7.91 7.12 8.02
C LYS A 94 6.70 8.01 7.71
N LYS A 95 6.46 8.31 6.43
CA LYS A 95 5.26 9.04 5.99
C LYS A 95 3.98 8.26 6.28
N ARG A 96 3.92 6.97 5.97
CA ARG A 96 2.76 6.10 6.32
C ARG A 96 2.47 6.08 7.81
N LYS A 97 3.50 6.00 8.67
CA LYS A 97 3.32 6.08 10.13
C LYS A 97 2.76 7.43 10.61
N LYS A 98 3.02 8.53 9.88
CA LYS A 98 2.46 9.86 10.17
C LYS A 98 1.03 10.00 9.65
N GLU A 99 0.73 9.41 8.51
CA GLU A 99 -0.60 9.33 7.90
C GLU A 99 -1.37 8.14 8.50
N GLN A 100 -1.70 8.24 9.80
CA GLN A 100 -2.55 7.31 10.57
C GLN A 100 -2.54 5.86 10.08
N ASP A 101 -1.62 5.03 10.58
CA ASP A 101 -1.85 3.59 10.56
C ASP A 101 -3.10 3.30 11.43
N PRO A 102 -4.20 2.72 10.89
CA PRO A 102 -5.20 2.13 11.77
C PRO A 102 -4.48 1.05 12.57
N MET A 103 -4.44 1.23 13.88
CA MET A 103 -3.76 0.33 14.81
C MET A 103 -4.23 -1.12 14.58
N ILE A 104 -3.37 -1.94 13.96
CA ILE A 104 -3.66 -3.35 13.66
C ILE A 104 -3.52 -4.15 14.97
N VAL A 105 -4.63 -4.37 15.67
CA VAL A 105 -4.70 -5.29 16.82
C VAL A 105 -5.01 -6.70 16.30
N LYS A 106 -4.17 -7.69 16.67
CA LYS A 106 -4.37 -9.11 16.32
C LYS A 106 -5.73 -9.61 16.83
N ARG A 107 -6.50 -10.26 15.96
CA ARG A 107 -7.89 -10.72 16.16
C ARG A 107 -8.06 -11.85 17.19
N ASN A 108 -7.02 -12.62 17.50
CA ASN A 108 -7.16 -13.88 18.23
C ASN A 108 -6.71 -13.75 19.69
N THR A 109 -7.53 -13.13 20.53
CA THR A 109 -7.54 -13.35 21.98
C THR A 109 -9.00 -13.29 22.45
N LEU A 110 -9.81 -14.23 21.99
CA LEU A 110 -11.02 -14.61 22.69
C LEU A 110 -10.57 -15.44 23.90
N SER A 111 -10.39 -14.80 25.05
CA SER A 111 -10.25 -15.54 26.30
C SER A 111 -11.65 -16.03 26.71
N VAL A 112 -12.09 -17.15 26.14
CA VAL A 112 -13.15 -17.95 26.74
C VAL A 112 -12.49 -18.61 27.95
N GLN A 113 -12.73 -18.09 29.15
CA GLN A 113 -12.46 -18.85 30.34
C GLN A 113 -13.56 -19.92 30.42
N PRO A 114 -13.25 -21.21 30.38
CA PRO A 114 -14.23 -22.22 30.75
C PRO A 114 -14.56 -22.01 32.22
N ASN A 115 -15.84 -21.83 32.53
CA ASN A 115 -16.33 -21.88 33.89
C ASN A 115 -16.40 -23.38 34.26
N ASP A 116 -15.63 -23.82 35.26
CA ASP A 116 -15.56 -25.22 35.71
C ASP A 116 -16.80 -25.68 36.49
N ASP A 117 -17.82 -24.84 36.60
CA ASP A 117 -18.96 -24.97 37.51
C ASP A 117 -20.30 -25.32 36.84
N GLY A 118 -20.27 -25.89 35.62
CA GLY A 118 -21.42 -26.62 35.05
C GLY A 118 -22.68 -25.78 34.74
N MET A 119 -22.62 -24.46 34.93
CA MET A 119 -23.69 -23.54 34.57
C MET A 119 -23.44 -22.96 33.18
N SER A 120 -24.44 -23.11 32.30
CA SER A 120 -24.49 -22.71 30.88
C SER A 120 -24.46 -21.19 30.66
N GLY A 121 -23.72 -20.43 31.46
CA GLY A 121 -23.59 -18.98 31.39
C GLY A 121 -22.16 -18.57 31.07
N GLY A 122 -21.91 -18.19 29.82
CA GLY A 122 -20.65 -17.54 29.43
C GLY A 122 -20.65 -16.05 29.82
N THR A 123 -19.50 -15.52 30.24
CA THR A 123 -19.34 -14.07 30.40
C THR A 123 -19.02 -13.45 29.05
N TYR A 124 -19.88 -12.54 28.57
CA TYR A 124 -19.72 -11.89 27.28
C TYR A 124 -19.33 -10.42 27.43
N VAL A 125 -18.42 -9.96 26.57
CA VAL A 125 -18.03 -8.56 26.48
C VAL A 125 -18.64 -7.97 25.22
N LEU A 126 -19.66 -7.12 25.39
CA LEU A 126 -20.31 -6.38 24.31
C LEU A 126 -19.83 -4.94 24.25
N MET A 127 -20.01 -4.34 23.08
CA MET A 127 -19.04 -3.39 22.59
C MET A 127 -19.72 -2.60 21.44
N GLN A 128 -19.91 -1.27 21.52
CA GLN A 128 -20.64 -0.43 20.53
C GLN A 128 -19.72 0.15 19.42
N VAL A 129 -20.02 -0.04 18.13
CA VAL A 129 -19.18 0.42 16.99
C VAL A 129 -19.62 1.82 16.56
N LYS A 130 -18.69 2.77 16.42
CA LYS A 130 -18.91 4.00 15.62
C LYS A 130 -17.90 4.02 14.47
N ASP A 131 -18.39 4.42 13.30
CA ASP A 131 -17.66 4.32 12.04
C ASP A 131 -16.28 4.98 12.06
N GLY A 132 -15.32 4.30 11.44
CA GLY A 132 -13.94 4.77 11.21
C GLY A 132 -12.90 4.38 12.27
N LYS A 133 -13.26 3.61 13.31
CA LYS A 133 -12.35 3.16 14.37
C LYS A 133 -12.43 1.64 14.60
N ILE A 134 -11.31 0.92 14.61
CA ILE A 134 -11.22 -0.44 15.19
C ILE A 134 -10.65 -0.28 16.60
N VAL A 135 -11.50 -0.20 17.63
CA VAL A 135 -11.11 0.16 19.01
C VAL A 135 -11.29 -0.99 19.99
N LYS A 136 -10.25 -1.18 20.82
CA LYS A 136 -10.30 -1.80 22.16
C LYS A 136 -11.12 -0.85 23.07
N ARG A 137 -12.40 -1.19 23.31
CA ARG A 137 -13.41 -0.36 23.99
C ARG A 137 -13.25 -0.41 25.49
N ASN A 138 -13.70 0.63 26.18
CA ASN A 138 -14.11 0.52 27.58
C ASN A 138 -15.10 -0.64 27.71
N THR A 139 -14.69 -1.63 28.50
CA THR A 139 -15.33 -2.93 28.67
C THR A 139 -16.53 -2.78 29.59
N PHE A 140 -17.75 -2.96 29.08
CA PHE A 140 -18.88 -3.24 29.95
C PHE A 140 -18.94 -4.76 30.15
N MET A 141 -18.77 -5.21 31.40
CA MET A 141 -19.00 -6.60 31.77
C MET A 141 -20.49 -6.81 31.96
N VAL A 142 -21.06 -7.74 31.19
CA VAL A 142 -22.45 -8.16 31.33
C VAL A 142 -22.46 -9.63 31.68
N ARG A 143 -23.08 -9.96 32.83
CA ARG A 143 -23.35 -11.33 33.24
C ARG A 143 -24.77 -11.66 32.79
N MET A 144 -24.92 -12.53 31.79
CA MET A 144 -26.22 -13.07 31.44
C MET A 144 -26.43 -14.37 32.21
N GLN A 145 -27.46 -14.39 33.05
CA GLN A 145 -27.96 -15.61 33.68
C GLN A 145 -29.23 -16.03 32.95
N VAL A 146 -29.29 -17.29 32.54
CA VAL A 146 -30.54 -17.90 32.06
C VAL A 146 -31.32 -18.25 33.31
N LEU A 147 -32.40 -17.53 33.57
CA LEU A 147 -33.39 -17.94 34.55
C LEU A 147 -34.28 -18.98 33.85
N SER A 148 -34.12 -20.25 34.20
CA SER A 148 -35.20 -21.21 33.97
C SER A 148 -36.34 -20.86 34.91
N GLU A 149 -37.59 -20.90 34.41
CA GLU A 149 -38.80 -20.58 35.16
C GLU A 149 -39.03 -21.60 36.30
N GLU A 150 -38.25 -21.52 37.38
CA GLU A 150 -38.45 -22.34 38.58
C GLU A 150 -37.73 -21.69 39.78
N SER A 151 -38.19 -20.48 40.16
CA SER A 151 -38.10 -19.95 41.53
C SER A 151 -38.64 -18.51 41.60
N MET A 152 -39.94 -18.34 41.36
CA MET A 152 -40.69 -17.21 41.92
C MET A 152 -41.47 -17.69 43.15
N ILE A 153 -40.81 -17.99 44.28
CA ILE A 153 -41.50 -18.08 45.57
C ILE A 153 -40.56 -17.63 46.71
N LEU A 154 -40.99 -16.56 47.41
CA LEU A 154 -40.58 -16.03 48.74
C LEU A 154 -39.17 -15.40 48.81
N ASP A 155 -38.98 -14.14 49.21
CA ASP A 155 -39.48 -13.51 50.43
C ASP A 155 -39.96 -12.05 50.22
N GLN A 156 -41.23 -11.81 50.55
CA GLN A 156 -41.64 -10.55 51.18
C GLN A 156 -41.85 -10.89 52.66
N ASN A 157 -41.10 -10.26 53.56
CA ASN A 157 -41.55 -9.75 54.86
C ASN A 157 -40.34 -9.41 55.74
N GLY A 158 -40.30 -8.17 56.24
CA GLY A 158 -39.33 -7.71 57.22
C GLY A 158 -39.35 -6.19 57.31
N ALA A 159 -40.36 -5.66 58.00
CA ALA A 159 -40.40 -4.30 58.52
C ALA A 159 -39.31 -4.08 59.59
#